data_AF-B3T180-F1
#
_entry.id   AF-B3T180-F1
#
_cell.length_a   1.000
_cell.length_b   1.000
_cell.length_c   1.000
_cell.angle_alpha   90.00
_cell.angle_beta   90.00
_cell.angle_gamma   90.00
#
_symmetry.space_group_name_H-M   'P 1'
#
loop_
_entity.id
_entity.type
_entity.pdbx_description
1 polymer ?
#
loop_
_entity_poly.entity_id
_entity_poly.type
_entity_poly.pdbx_seq_one_letter_code
_entity_poly.pdbx_strand_id
1 'polypeptide(L)'
;MLELLVIASAAYIIFMLLWTLSSRSGLEEKIEIVRNNHIRIVELINSEINKCDRADEDSNTAWGDPCKSEWVSDNVIKYVLENLKLTNPYSANSPVIKSTTDPRLQAEGQAGQSTEMGVIFVTSADFMSEPGSEWMVGTCFKAPCVAAGNNELTSIYR
;
A
#
# COMPACT_ATOMS: atom_id res chain seq x y z
N MET A 1 53.54 -2.99 10.32
CA MET A 1 52.67 -3.51 9.24
C MET A 1 51.46 -4.26 9.79
N LEU A 2 51.63 -5.25 10.67
CA LEU A 2 50.52 -6.02 11.22
C LEU A 2 49.52 -5.18 12.04
N GLU A 3 50.01 -4.32 12.93
CA GLU A 3 49.15 -3.44 13.76
C GLU A 3 48.31 -2.47 12.92
N LEU A 4 48.91 -1.89 11.88
CA LEU A 4 48.24 -1.01 10.93
C LEU A 4 47.12 -1.74 10.17
N LEU A 5 47.36 -3.01 9.82
CA LEU A 5 46.38 -3.86 9.15
C LEU A 5 45.23 -4.26 10.10
N VAL A 6 45.54 -4.55 11.37
CA VAL A 6 44.53 -4.81 12.40
C VAL A 6 43.65 -3.58 12.63
N ILE A 7 44.24 -2.39 12.78
CA ILE A 7 43.49 -1.13 12.96
C ILE A 7 42.61 -0.83 11.73
N ALA A 8 43.14 -1.01 10.51
CA ALA A 8 42.38 -0.82 9.28
C ALA A 8 41.18 -1.78 9.18
N SER A 9 41.38 -3.05 9.55
CA SER A 9 40.29 -4.04 9.58
C SER A 9 39.20 -3.69 10.60
N ALA A 10 39.59 -3.22 11.79
CA ALA A 10 38.64 -2.78 12.82
C ALA A 10 37.83 -1.55 12.35
N ALA A 11 38.49 -0.56 11.73
CA ALA A 11 37.82 0.60 11.17
C ALA A 11 36.83 0.24 10.05
N TYR A 12 37.20 -0.69 9.17
CA TYR A 12 36.32 -1.19 8.12
C TYR A 12 35.06 -1.86 8.69
N ILE A 13 35.20 -2.72 9.72
CA ILE A 13 34.06 -3.36 10.37
C ILE A 13 33.12 -2.32 10.99
N ILE A 14 33.66 -1.33 11.71
CA ILE A 14 32.86 -0.26 12.32
C ILE A 14 32.10 0.53 11.25
N PHE A 15 32.75 0.87 10.14
CA PHE A 15 32.11 1.57 9.04
C PHE A 15 30.97 0.76 8.43
N MET A 16 31.18 -0.54 8.19
CA MET A 16 30.15 -1.44 7.66
C MET A 16 28.96 -1.59 8.62
N LEU A 17 29.20 -1.63 9.93
CA LEU A 17 28.13 -1.67 10.93
C LEU A 17 27.30 -0.39 10.92
N LEU A 18 27.95 0.78 10.89
CA LEU A 18 27.26 2.08 10.79
C LEU A 18 26.45 2.20 9.50
N TRP A 19 27.01 1.77 8.37
CA TRP A 19 26.31 1.73 7.09
C TRP A 19 25.07 0.82 7.13
N THR A 20 25.19 -0.36 7.74
CA THR A 20 24.08 -1.30 7.88
C THR A 20 22.97 -0.75 8.77
N LEU A 21 23.33 -0.07 9.86
CA LEU A 21 22.35 0.58 10.74
C LEU A 21 21.61 1.73 10.03
N SER A 22 22.34 2.60 9.32
CA SER A 22 21.75 3.74 8.61
C SER A 22 20.84 3.30 7.44
N SER A 23 21.24 2.29 6.68
CA SER A 23 20.43 1.76 5.58
C SER A 23 19.16 1.08 6.08
N ARG A 24 19.22 0.41 7.24
CA ARG A 24 18.05 -0.20 7.88
C ARG A 24 17.03 0.85 8.32
N SER A 25 17.46 1.91 9.01
CA SER A 25 16.52 2.95 9.47
C SER A 25 15.83 3.64 8.29
N GLY A 26 16.58 3.93 7.21
CA GLY A 26 15.99 4.49 5.99
C GLY A 26 15.00 3.56 5.29
N LEU A 27 15.13 2.23 5.42
CA LEU A 27 14.16 1.27 4.89
C LEU A 27 12.89 1.20 5.75
N GLU A 28 13.03 1.21 7.07
CA GLU A 28 11.90 1.15 8.01
C GLU A 28 10.95 2.35 7.82
N GLU A 29 11.49 3.57 7.62
CA GLU A 29 10.70 4.77 7.32
C GLU A 29 9.88 4.62 6.03
N LYS A 30 10.49 4.08 4.96
CA LYS A 30 9.79 3.85 3.69
C LYS A 30 8.66 2.84 3.83
N ILE A 31 8.90 1.76 4.58
CA ILE A 31 7.90 0.73 4.88
C ILE A 31 6.72 1.36 5.65
N GLU A 32 7.01 2.19 6.65
CA GLU A 32 5.99 2.85 7.45
C GLU A 32 5.12 3.79 6.60
N ILE A 33 5.70 4.58 5.70
CA ILE A 33 4.95 5.45 4.77
C ILE A 33 3.98 4.61 3.92
N VAL A 34 4.44 3.52 3.32
CA VAL A 34 3.58 2.67 2.46
C VAL A 34 2.48 2.00 3.27
N ARG A 35 2.79 1.48 4.46
CA ARG A 35 1.79 0.89 5.36
C ARG A 35 0.74 1.92 5.80
N ASN A 36 1.17 3.12 6.17
CA ASN A 36 0.27 4.19 6.56
C ASN A 36 -0.63 4.63 5.39
N ASN A 37 -0.13 4.67 4.16
CA ASN A 37 -0.95 4.93 2.99
C ASN A 37 -2.02 3.84 2.81
N HIS A 38 -1.63 2.56 2.91
CA HIS A 38 -2.55 1.41 2.83
C HIS A 38 -3.66 1.50 3.88
N ILE A 39 -3.28 1.66 5.16
CA ILE A 39 -4.22 1.78 6.28
C ILE A 39 -5.19 2.93 6.06
N ARG A 40 -4.70 4.12 5.67
CA ARG A 40 -5.56 5.29 5.45
C ARG A 40 -6.59 5.08 4.35
N ILE A 41 -6.24 4.39 3.26
CA ILE A 41 -7.18 4.06 2.19
C ILE A 41 -8.25 3.11 2.73
N VAL A 42 -7.83 2.03 3.39
CA VAL A 42 -8.74 1.04 3.97
C VAL A 42 -9.69 1.67 4.99
N GLU A 43 -9.17 2.51 5.88
CA GLU A 43 -9.96 3.22 6.89
C GLU A 43 -10.95 4.21 6.27
N LEU A 44 -10.54 4.94 5.22
CA LEU A 44 -11.42 5.86 4.51
C LEU A 44 -12.62 5.12 3.91
N ILE A 45 -12.37 4.03 3.17
CA ILE A 45 -13.43 3.27 2.51
C ILE A 45 -14.34 2.59 3.54
N ASN A 46 -13.77 1.96 4.57
CA ASN A 46 -14.56 1.36 5.65
C ASN A 46 -15.39 2.41 6.40
N SER A 47 -14.87 3.62 6.60
CA SER A 47 -15.63 4.71 7.22
C SER A 47 -16.83 5.09 6.36
N GLU A 48 -16.66 5.18 5.03
CA GLU A 48 -17.74 5.48 4.10
C GLU A 48 -18.79 4.35 4.02
N ILE A 49 -18.38 3.08 4.03
CA ILE A 49 -19.31 1.93 4.14
C ILE A 49 -20.15 2.05 5.40
N ASN A 50 -19.52 2.22 6.55
CA ASN A 50 -20.23 2.34 7.84
C ASN A 50 -21.21 3.54 7.88
N LYS A 51 -20.90 4.64 7.17
CA LYS A 51 -21.81 5.78 7.03
C LYS A 51 -22.98 5.41 6.12
N CYS A 52 -22.70 4.87 4.94
CA CYS A 52 -23.70 4.51 3.94
C CYS A 52 -24.64 3.38 4.38
N ASP A 53 -24.20 2.49 5.26
CA ASP A 53 -25.06 1.45 5.83
C ASP A 53 -26.22 2.05 6.65
N ARG A 54 -25.93 3.14 7.38
CA ARG A 54 -26.90 3.81 8.26
C ARG A 54 -27.62 4.99 7.63
N ALA A 55 -27.23 5.36 6.41
CA ALA A 55 -27.75 6.53 5.73
C ALA A 55 -29.03 6.24 4.92
N ASP A 56 -29.80 7.29 4.67
CA ASP A 56 -31.04 7.24 3.91
C ASP A 56 -30.79 6.86 2.44
N GLU A 57 -31.83 6.43 1.72
CA GLU A 57 -31.72 5.94 0.33
C GLU A 57 -31.09 6.96 -0.65
N ASP A 58 -31.32 8.25 -0.42
CA ASP A 58 -30.83 9.35 -1.27
C ASP A 58 -29.45 9.88 -0.86
N SER A 59 -28.78 9.24 0.10
CA SER A 59 -27.45 9.65 0.55
C SER A 59 -26.37 9.25 -0.45
N ASN A 60 -25.32 10.06 -0.54
CA ASN A 60 -24.16 9.82 -1.40
C ASN A 60 -22.89 9.64 -0.58
N THR A 61 -21.94 8.90 -1.12
CA THR A 61 -20.58 8.77 -0.60
C THR A 61 -19.82 10.08 -0.74
N ALA A 62 -18.66 10.16 -0.08
CA ALA A 62 -17.77 11.31 -0.23
C ALA A 62 -17.30 11.59 -1.69
N TRP A 63 -17.32 10.57 -2.56
CA TRP A 63 -16.99 10.70 -3.99
C TRP A 63 -18.20 10.88 -4.91
N GLY A 64 -19.41 10.93 -4.36
CA GLY A 64 -20.63 11.31 -5.08
C GLY A 64 -21.48 10.16 -5.63
N ASP A 65 -21.10 8.90 -5.38
CA ASP A 65 -21.93 7.76 -5.77
C ASP A 65 -23.03 7.53 -4.72
N PRO A 66 -24.24 7.08 -5.10
CA PRO A 66 -25.28 6.78 -4.13
C PRO A 66 -24.91 5.63 -3.17
N CYS A 67 -25.24 5.78 -1.90
CA CYS A 67 -24.88 4.85 -0.83
C CYS A 67 -25.52 3.46 -0.96
N LYS A 68 -26.60 3.30 -1.74
CA LYS A 68 -27.28 2.01 -1.96
C LYS A 68 -27.11 1.46 -3.39
N SER A 69 -26.35 2.14 -4.25
CA SER A 69 -26.01 1.67 -5.60
C SER A 69 -24.58 1.16 -5.68
N GLU A 70 -24.21 0.65 -6.85
CA GLU A 70 -22.83 0.37 -7.22
C GLU A 70 -21.96 1.64 -7.10
N TRP A 71 -20.74 1.49 -6.58
CA TRP A 71 -19.74 2.56 -6.52
C TRP A 71 -18.69 2.36 -7.58
N VAL A 72 -18.45 3.41 -8.36
CA VAL A 72 -17.53 3.35 -9.50
C VAL A 72 -16.10 3.40 -8.97
N SER A 73 -15.30 2.38 -9.27
CA SER A 73 -13.93 2.23 -8.77
C SER A 73 -13.07 3.46 -9.11
N ASP A 74 -13.21 3.99 -10.32
CA ASP A 74 -12.49 5.19 -10.77
C ASP A 74 -12.83 6.43 -9.93
N ASN A 75 -14.09 6.60 -9.51
CA ASN A 75 -14.52 7.72 -8.65
C ASN A 75 -13.87 7.60 -7.26
N VAL A 76 -13.86 6.40 -6.70
CA VAL A 76 -13.20 6.09 -5.41
C VAL A 76 -11.71 6.39 -5.49
N ILE A 77 -11.03 5.88 -6.52
CA ILE A 77 -9.58 6.06 -6.71
C ILE A 77 -9.23 7.53 -6.88
N LYS A 78 -10.00 8.25 -7.70
CA LYS A 78 -9.80 9.69 -7.92
C LYS A 78 -9.93 10.46 -6.61
N TYR A 79 -10.99 10.19 -5.85
CA TYR A 79 -11.22 10.84 -4.55
C TYR A 79 -10.08 10.57 -3.57
N VAL A 80 -9.62 9.31 -3.49
CA VAL A 80 -8.49 8.91 -2.64
C VAL A 80 -7.22 9.70 -3.01
N LEU A 81 -6.89 9.80 -4.30
CA LEU A 81 -5.71 10.50 -4.78
C LEU A 81 -5.77 12.01 -4.48
N GLU A 82 -6.94 12.63 -4.66
CA GLU A 82 -7.14 14.06 -4.44
C GLU A 82 -7.13 14.43 -2.94
N ASN A 83 -7.68 13.59 -2.07
CA ASN A 83 -7.88 13.91 -0.66
C ASN A 83 -6.74 13.44 0.26
N LEU A 84 -6.16 12.25 0.03
CA LEU A 84 -5.17 11.68 0.95
C LEU A 84 -3.73 12.12 0.69
N LYS A 85 -3.44 12.77 -0.45
CA LYS A 85 -2.10 13.29 -0.83
C LYS A 85 -0.98 12.28 -0.56
N LEU A 86 -1.20 11.05 -1.01
CA LEU A 86 -0.31 9.92 -0.76
C LEU A 86 1.02 10.09 -1.50
N THR A 87 2.09 9.48 -0.99
CA THR A 87 3.42 9.52 -1.61
C THR A 87 4.02 8.12 -1.71
N ASN A 88 4.73 7.83 -2.79
CA ASN A 88 5.49 6.58 -2.95
C ASN A 88 6.98 6.85 -2.63
N PRO A 89 7.52 6.32 -1.52
CA PRO A 89 8.90 6.58 -1.10
C PRO A 89 9.95 5.74 -1.86
N TYR A 90 9.51 4.81 -2.71
CA TYR A 90 10.38 3.96 -3.53
C TYR A 90 10.63 4.53 -4.93
N SER A 91 9.66 5.27 -5.49
CA SER A 91 9.81 5.91 -6.80
C SER A 91 8.88 7.11 -6.93
N ALA A 92 9.47 8.28 -7.24
CA ALA A 92 8.70 9.49 -7.53
C ALA A 92 7.97 9.44 -8.89
N ASN A 93 8.41 8.56 -9.79
CA ASN A 93 7.84 8.42 -11.13
C ASN A 93 6.80 7.29 -11.21
N SER A 94 6.68 6.46 -10.17
CA SER A 94 5.67 5.40 -10.13
C SER A 94 4.37 5.94 -9.54
N PRO A 95 3.20 5.61 -10.10
CA PRO A 95 1.94 6.01 -9.50
C PRO A 95 1.79 5.40 -8.11
N VAL A 96 1.12 6.13 -7.21
CA VAL A 96 0.89 5.66 -5.85
C VAL A 96 -0.19 4.58 -5.82
N ILE A 97 -1.18 4.67 -6.70
CA ILE A 97 -2.27 3.71 -6.83
C ILE A 97 -2.34 3.20 -8.26
N LYS A 98 -2.55 1.88 -8.43
CA LYS A 98 -2.90 1.25 -9.71
C LYS A 98 -4.13 0.37 -9.51
N SER A 99 -5.11 0.51 -10.39
CA SER A 99 -6.20 -0.45 -10.49
C SER A 99 -5.72 -1.71 -11.21
N THR A 100 -6.18 -2.88 -10.75
CA THR A 100 -5.85 -4.19 -11.35
C THR A 100 -7.00 -5.16 -11.13
N THR A 101 -7.12 -6.14 -12.01
CA THR A 101 -8.12 -7.21 -11.87
C THR A 101 -7.82 -8.13 -10.69
N ASP A 102 -6.54 -8.25 -10.31
CA ASP A 102 -6.11 -9.08 -9.19
C ASP A 102 -5.04 -8.35 -8.36
N PRO A 103 -5.46 -7.59 -7.32
CA PRO A 103 -4.53 -6.92 -6.40
C PRO A 103 -3.67 -7.87 -5.59
N ARG A 104 -4.17 -9.08 -5.29
CA ARG A 104 -3.43 -10.09 -4.52
C ARG A 104 -2.19 -10.52 -5.28
N LEU A 105 -2.36 -10.89 -6.55
CA LEU A 105 -1.26 -11.31 -7.40
C LEU A 105 -0.20 -10.21 -7.55
N GLN A 106 -0.63 -8.95 -7.67
CA GLN A 106 0.31 -7.84 -7.79
C GLN A 106 1.03 -7.55 -6.46
N ALA A 107 0.31 -7.52 -5.34
CA ALA A 107 0.88 -7.20 -4.03
C ALA A 107 1.80 -8.31 -3.47
N GLU A 108 1.41 -9.58 -3.60
CA GLU A 108 2.23 -10.71 -3.16
C GLU A 108 3.34 -11.03 -4.17
N GLY A 109 3.06 -10.83 -5.46
CA GLY A 109 3.96 -11.23 -6.54
C GLY A 109 4.09 -12.75 -6.65
N GLN A 110 4.85 -13.19 -7.65
CA GLN A 110 5.21 -14.61 -7.84
C GLN A 110 6.72 -14.79 -7.72
N ALA A 111 7.15 -16.02 -7.39
CA ALA A 111 8.57 -16.35 -7.39
C ALA A 111 9.19 -16.07 -8.77
N GLY A 112 10.24 -15.25 -8.81
CA GLY A 112 10.91 -14.84 -10.04
C GLY A 112 10.28 -13.64 -10.78
N GLN A 113 9.18 -13.07 -10.26
CA GLN A 113 8.60 -11.82 -10.76
C GLN A 113 8.94 -10.64 -9.83
N SER A 114 9.17 -9.47 -10.43
CA SER A 114 9.35 -8.23 -9.68
C SER A 114 8.01 -7.51 -9.58
N THR A 115 7.49 -7.40 -8.36
CA THR A 115 6.38 -6.50 -8.03
C THR A 115 6.90 -5.07 -7.86
N GLU A 116 6.07 -4.08 -8.18
CA GLU A 116 6.37 -2.68 -7.93
C GLU A 116 6.21 -2.34 -6.44
N MET A 117 7.33 -2.14 -5.74
CA MET A 117 7.32 -1.75 -4.33
C MET A 117 6.73 -0.35 -4.14
N GLY A 118 5.93 -0.20 -3.08
CA GLY A 118 5.32 1.07 -2.69
C GLY A 118 4.11 1.51 -3.51
N VAL A 119 3.75 0.74 -4.54
CA VAL A 119 2.49 0.93 -5.27
C VAL A 119 1.37 0.23 -4.50
N ILE A 120 0.22 0.89 -4.41
CA ILE A 120 -1.00 0.33 -3.85
C ILE A 120 -1.87 -0.15 -5.00
N PHE A 121 -2.13 -1.44 -5.02
CA PHE A 121 -3.00 -2.10 -5.97
C PHE A 121 -4.41 -2.15 -5.41
N VAL A 122 -5.38 -1.70 -6.21
CA VAL A 122 -6.80 -1.73 -5.85
C VAL A 122 -7.58 -2.48 -6.92
N THR A 123 -8.69 -3.11 -6.52
CA THR A 123 -9.54 -3.83 -7.47
C THR A 123 -10.10 -2.86 -8.52
N SER A 124 -9.95 -3.21 -9.81
CA SER A 124 -10.43 -2.38 -10.92
C SER A 124 -11.94 -2.47 -11.15
N ALA A 125 -12.59 -3.51 -10.64
CA ALA A 125 -14.04 -3.65 -10.69
C ALA A 125 -14.71 -2.69 -9.70
N ASP A 126 -15.94 -2.29 -10.05
CA ASP A 126 -16.79 -1.45 -9.24
C ASP A 126 -17.26 -2.19 -7.98
N PHE A 127 -17.56 -1.41 -6.93
CA PHE A 127 -17.97 -1.93 -5.64
C PHE A 127 -19.50 -2.13 -5.63
N MET A 128 -19.93 -3.37 -5.79
CA MET A 128 -21.36 -3.72 -5.85
C MET A 128 -22.06 -3.38 -4.53
N SER A 129 -23.37 -3.13 -4.61
CA SER A 129 -24.22 -2.89 -3.42
C SER A 129 -24.73 -4.17 -2.76
N GLU A 130 -24.45 -5.33 -3.34
CA GLU A 130 -24.84 -6.62 -2.81
C GLU A 130 -23.99 -6.99 -1.59
N PRO A 131 -24.61 -7.50 -0.49
CA PRO A 131 -23.86 -7.96 0.67
C PRO A 131 -22.84 -9.03 0.30
N GLY A 132 -21.60 -8.85 0.74
CA GLY A 132 -20.49 -9.74 0.44
C GLY A 132 -19.71 -9.36 -0.82
N SER A 133 -20.02 -8.22 -1.44
CA SER A 133 -19.13 -7.65 -2.46
C SER A 133 -17.77 -7.36 -1.84
N GLU A 134 -16.71 -7.83 -2.50
CA GLU A 134 -15.33 -7.69 -2.04
C GLU A 134 -14.58 -6.67 -2.90
N TRP A 135 -13.93 -5.71 -2.25
CA TRP A 135 -13.00 -4.79 -2.88
C TRP A 135 -11.63 -4.91 -2.21
N MET A 136 -10.60 -5.20 -2.98
CA MET A 136 -9.29 -5.52 -2.43
C MET A 136 -8.33 -4.35 -2.57
N VAL A 137 -7.56 -4.11 -1.51
CA VAL A 137 -6.45 -3.17 -1.48
C VAL A 137 -5.22 -3.96 -1.07
N GLY A 138 -4.13 -3.85 -1.82
CA GLY A 138 -2.90 -4.57 -1.53
C GLY A 138 -1.66 -3.77 -1.89
N THR A 139 -0.55 -4.01 -1.20
CA THR A 139 0.72 -3.37 -1.50
C THR A 139 1.90 -4.24 -1.11
N CYS A 140 3.01 -4.09 -1.81
CA CYS A 140 4.30 -4.64 -1.38
C CYS A 140 5.18 -3.51 -0.85
N PHE A 141 5.63 -3.64 0.40
CA PHE A 141 6.52 -2.65 1.02
C PHE A 141 7.96 -3.15 1.18
N LYS A 142 8.25 -4.43 0.93
CA LYS A 142 9.61 -5.00 1.01
C LYS A 142 9.84 -6.14 0.01
N ALA A 143 11.01 -6.19 -0.62
CA ALA A 143 11.37 -7.31 -1.50
C ALA A 143 12.02 -8.48 -0.72
N PRO A 144 11.81 -9.74 -1.13
CA PRO A 144 10.84 -10.17 -2.15
C PRO A 144 9.40 -10.12 -1.60
N CYS A 145 8.44 -9.69 -2.42
CA CYS A 145 7.06 -9.46 -2.00
C CYS A 145 6.32 -10.74 -1.60
N VAL A 146 6.74 -11.89 -2.14
CA VAL A 146 6.14 -13.20 -1.86
C VAL A 146 6.43 -13.69 -0.45
N ALA A 147 7.40 -13.11 0.24
CA ALA A 147 7.71 -13.49 1.61
C ALA A 147 6.65 -12.94 2.58
N ALA A 148 6.20 -13.78 3.50
CA ALA A 148 5.23 -13.39 4.52
C ALA A 148 5.73 -12.17 5.32
N GLY A 149 4.85 -11.19 5.51
CA GLY A 149 5.15 -9.95 6.24
C GLY A 149 5.88 -8.87 5.42
N ASN A 150 6.07 -9.07 4.12
CA ASN A 150 6.62 -8.07 3.20
C ASN A 150 5.57 -7.34 2.34
N ASN A 151 4.33 -7.82 2.40
CA ASN A 151 3.17 -7.25 1.72
C ASN A 151 2.03 -7.04 2.72
N GLU A 152 1.06 -6.23 2.33
CA GLU A 152 -0.21 -6.08 3.01
C GLU A 152 -1.34 -6.30 2.01
N LEU A 153 -2.38 -7.01 2.44
CA LEU A 153 -3.56 -7.25 1.65
C LEU A 153 -4.77 -7.12 2.56
N THR A 154 -5.76 -6.35 2.14
CA THR A 154 -6.99 -6.17 2.88
C THR A 154 -8.17 -6.25 1.93
N SER A 155 -9.07 -7.15 2.26
CA SER A 155 -10.37 -7.27 1.62
C SER A 155 -11.37 -6.41 2.38
N ILE A 156 -12.02 -5.50 1.66
CA ILE A 156 -13.06 -4.62 2.17
C ILE A 156 -14.39 -5.17 1.68
N TYR A 157 -15.37 -5.25 2.58
CA TYR A 157 -16.68 -5.82 2.27
C TYR A 157 -17.78 -4.80 2.53
N ARG A 158 -18.80 -4.86 1.69
CA ARG A 158 -20.05 -4.11 1.81
C ARG A 158 -21.21 -5.07 1.94
#